data_AF-A0A452DLM8-F1
#
_entry.id   AF-A0A452DLM8-F1
#
_cell.length_a   1.000
_cell.length_b   1.000
_cell.length_c   1.000
_cell.angle_alpha   90.00
_cell.angle_beta   90.00
_cell.angle_gamma   90.00
#
_symmetry.space_group_name_H-M   'P 1'
#
loop_
_entity.id
_entity.type
_entity.pdbx_description
1 polymer ?
#
loop_
_entity_poly.entity_id
_entity_poly.type
_entity_poly.pdbx_seq_one_letter_code
_entity_poly.pdbx_strand_id
1 'polypeptide(L)'
;NGLIGSPCSPRDSQESPPTPQFKSINSSALSFLHSPSLTSIHDHWKNHNEASGFCYLNDAVLGILRLRRKFDRILYVDLDLHHGDGVEDAFSFTSKVMTVSLHKFSPGFFPGTGDVSDVGLGKGRYYSVNVPIQDGIQDERYYHICESVLKEVYIAFNPKAVVLQLGADTIAGDPMCSFNMTPVGIGKCLKYILQWELATLILGGGGYNLANTARCWTYLTGVILGKTLSSEIPDHEVSKALTVFSSLRGRAESFHLIKITLLTEY
;
A
#
# COMPACT_ATOMS: atom_id res chain seq x y z
N ASN A 1 37.70 -35.67 55.38
CA ASN A 1 36.37 -35.85 54.76
C ASN A 1 35.62 -34.52 54.75
N GLY A 2 35.48 -33.93 53.56
CA GLY A 2 34.36 -33.11 53.05
C GLY A 2 33.77 -31.99 53.90
N LEU A 3 33.97 -30.75 53.44
CA LEU A 3 33.38 -29.50 53.93
C LEU A 3 31.93 -29.28 53.44
N ILE A 4 31.07 -28.83 54.36
CA ILE A 4 30.02 -27.78 54.28
C ILE A 4 29.10 -27.70 53.03
N GLY A 5 27.78 -27.79 53.28
CA GLY A 5 26.78 -26.94 52.64
C GLY A 5 25.64 -27.64 51.88
N SER A 6 24.41 -27.56 52.40
CA SER A 6 23.15 -27.61 51.61
C SER A 6 21.98 -27.12 52.46
N PRO A 7 21.30 -26.04 52.05
CA PRO A 7 19.84 -25.98 52.21
C PRO A 7 19.14 -25.75 50.87
N CYS A 8 17.90 -26.21 50.85
CA CYS A 8 16.95 -26.33 49.75
C CYS A 8 16.92 -25.22 48.68
N SER A 9 16.75 -25.67 47.44
CA SER A 9 16.54 -24.91 46.21
C SER A 9 15.29 -24.01 46.24
N PRO A 10 15.34 -22.76 45.73
CA PRO A 10 14.16 -21.99 45.38
C PRO A 10 13.62 -22.42 44.00
N ARG A 11 12.30 -22.26 43.83
CA ARG A 11 11.54 -22.53 42.61
C ARG A 11 12.04 -21.69 41.44
N ASP A 12 12.24 -22.34 40.30
CA ASP A 12 12.46 -21.70 39.01
C ASP A 12 11.27 -20.79 38.66
N SER A 13 11.51 -19.48 38.65
CA SER A 13 10.68 -18.51 37.95
C SER A 13 10.98 -18.63 36.46
N GLN A 14 10.03 -19.13 35.68
CA GLN A 14 10.09 -19.06 34.21
C GLN A 14 10.10 -17.60 33.77
N GLU A 15 11.25 -17.10 33.32
CA GLU A 15 11.33 -15.87 32.56
C GLU A 15 10.64 -16.06 31.21
N SER A 16 9.59 -15.27 30.96
CA SER A 16 8.98 -15.13 29.63
C SER A 16 10.01 -14.59 28.64
N PRO A 17 10.06 -15.09 27.38
CA PRO A 17 10.97 -14.56 26.38
C PRO A 17 10.68 -13.06 26.14
N PRO A 18 11.73 -12.24 25.88
CA PRO A 18 11.55 -10.81 25.72
C PRO A 18 10.66 -10.53 24.51
N THR A 19 9.55 -9.84 24.75
CA THR A 19 8.72 -9.22 23.72
C THR A 19 9.64 -8.37 22.83
N PRO A 20 9.61 -8.53 21.49
CA PRO A 20 10.39 -7.66 20.60
C PRO A 20 9.94 -6.22 20.83
N GLN A 21 10.78 -5.43 21.51
CA GLN A 21 10.62 -3.99 21.52
C GLN A 21 10.90 -3.50 20.10
N PHE A 22 9.84 -3.24 19.34
CA PHE A 22 9.91 -2.41 18.15
C PHE A 22 10.55 -1.09 18.57
N LYS A 23 11.85 -0.94 18.29
CA LYS A 23 12.56 0.32 18.47
C LYS A 23 11.83 1.34 17.61
N SER A 24 11.19 2.30 18.28
CA SER A 24 10.94 3.66 17.80
C SER A 24 10.97 3.78 16.27
N ILE A 25 9.81 3.60 15.63
CA ILE A 25 9.64 3.95 14.22
C ILE A 25 10.09 5.41 14.10
N ASN A 26 11.24 5.61 13.45
CA ASN A 26 11.76 6.96 13.18
C ASN A 26 10.65 7.75 12.51
N SER A 27 10.50 9.03 12.88
CA SER A 27 9.51 9.96 12.33
C SER A 27 9.79 10.35 10.88
N SER A 28 10.08 9.37 10.01
CA SER A 28 10.02 9.54 8.57
C SER A 28 8.59 9.92 8.23
N ALA A 29 8.43 11.21 7.91
CA ALA A 29 7.16 11.90 7.77
C ALA A 29 6.11 11.05 7.03
N LEU A 30 5.05 10.66 7.74
CA LEU A 30 3.80 10.32 7.09
C LEU A 30 3.24 11.60 6.49
N SER A 31 3.53 11.84 5.21
CA SER A 31 2.77 12.77 4.41
C SER A 31 1.79 11.97 3.57
N PHE A 32 0.54 11.85 4.02
CA PHE A 32 -0.54 11.44 3.12
C PHE A 32 -0.81 12.61 2.18
N LEU A 33 -0.27 12.52 0.97
CA LEU A 33 -0.76 13.35 -0.13
C LEU A 33 -2.01 12.66 -0.66
N HIS A 34 -3.15 13.30 -0.47
CA HIS A 34 -4.36 12.98 -1.22
C HIS A 34 -4.16 13.49 -2.64
N SER A 35 -3.54 12.67 -3.47
CA SER A 35 -3.53 12.86 -4.91
C SER A 35 -4.53 11.86 -5.47
N PRO A 36 -5.53 12.27 -6.27
CA PRO A 36 -6.26 11.33 -7.10
C PRO A 36 -5.28 10.78 -8.14
N SER A 37 -4.43 9.81 -7.76
CA SER A 37 -3.50 9.21 -8.69
C SER A 37 -4.24 8.18 -9.53
N LEU A 38 -4.76 8.64 -10.67
CA LEU A 38 -5.02 7.81 -11.83
C LEU A 38 -4.38 8.44 -13.07
N THR A 39 -3.25 7.85 -13.47
CA THR A 39 -2.60 7.81 -14.81
C THR A 39 -1.74 8.94 -15.36
N SER A 40 -0.78 8.52 -16.19
CA SER A 40 -0.24 9.29 -17.32
C SER A 40 0.12 8.35 -18.50
N ILE A 41 -0.59 8.54 -19.61
CA ILE A 41 -0.14 8.43 -21.01
C ILE A 41 -0.03 7.03 -21.63
N HIS A 42 -0.83 6.87 -22.70
CA HIS A 42 -0.54 6.01 -23.83
C HIS A 42 -0.16 6.90 -25.03
N ASP A 43 0.74 6.36 -25.87
CA ASP A 43 1.28 6.85 -27.14
C ASP A 43 2.67 7.53 -27.10
N HIS A 44 3.68 6.65 -27.12
CA HIS A 44 4.97 6.81 -27.80
C HIS A 44 5.56 8.24 -27.86
N TRP A 45 6.47 8.54 -26.93
CA TRP A 45 7.58 9.48 -27.09
C TRP A 45 7.24 10.97 -27.33
N LYS A 46 6.03 11.48 -27.08
CA LYS A 46 5.75 12.90 -27.36
C LYS A 46 5.20 13.83 -26.28
N ASN A 47 4.61 13.39 -25.18
CA ASN A 47 3.92 14.34 -24.31
C ASN A 47 4.35 14.22 -22.84
N HIS A 48 5.11 15.19 -22.32
CA HIS A 48 5.17 15.46 -20.87
C HIS A 48 4.05 16.44 -20.43
N ASN A 49 3.01 16.60 -21.27
CA ASN A 49 2.13 17.77 -21.30
C ASN A 49 0.62 17.44 -21.35
N GLU A 50 0.18 16.29 -20.85
CA GLU A 50 -1.24 15.90 -20.91
C GLU A 50 -1.77 15.39 -19.56
N ALA A 51 -3.04 15.73 -19.27
CA ALA A 51 -3.79 15.20 -18.15
C ALA A 51 -4.51 13.92 -18.57
N SER A 52 -4.56 12.92 -17.68
CA SER A 52 -5.17 11.61 -17.96
C SER A 52 -5.85 11.10 -16.69
N GLY A 53 -6.99 10.41 -16.81
CA GLY A 53 -7.61 9.68 -15.71
C GLY A 53 -7.81 10.44 -14.39
N PHE A 54 -8.10 11.76 -14.41
CA PHE A 54 -8.17 12.62 -13.20
C PHE A 54 -6.82 13.10 -12.61
N CYS A 55 -5.68 12.67 -13.15
CA CYS A 55 -4.35 13.24 -12.88
C CYS A 55 -4.04 14.44 -13.78
N TYR A 56 -3.73 15.58 -13.17
CA TYR A 56 -3.22 16.78 -13.86
C TYR A 56 -1.72 17.02 -13.65
N LEU A 57 -1.16 16.41 -12.60
CA LEU A 57 0.25 16.48 -12.24
C LEU A 57 0.65 15.12 -11.64
N ASN A 58 1.75 14.54 -12.10
CA ASN A 58 2.26 13.29 -11.56
C ASN A 58 3.15 13.55 -10.33
N ASP A 59 2.53 13.69 -9.17
CA ASP A 59 3.23 13.95 -7.91
C ASP A 59 4.09 12.77 -7.46
N ALA A 60 3.73 11.53 -7.82
CA ALA A 60 4.56 10.34 -7.59
C ALA A 60 5.92 10.46 -8.30
N VAL A 61 5.94 10.86 -9.59
CA VAL A 61 7.18 11.13 -10.33
C VAL A 61 7.99 12.24 -9.66
N LEU A 62 7.35 13.34 -9.24
CA LEU A 62 8.04 14.43 -8.55
C LEU A 62 8.64 13.98 -7.20
N GLY A 63 7.92 13.15 -6.45
CA GLY A 63 8.39 12.52 -5.21
C GLY A 63 9.60 11.63 -5.44
N ILE A 64 9.56 10.77 -6.46
CA ILE A 64 10.69 9.92 -6.86
C ILE A 64 11.90 10.77 -7.25
N LEU A 65 11.73 11.80 -8.09
CA LEU A 65 12.80 12.71 -8.49
C LEU A 65 13.40 13.45 -7.30
N ARG A 66 12.58 13.81 -6.30
CA ARG A 66 13.07 14.39 -5.04
C ARG A 66 13.91 13.39 -4.24
N LEU A 67 13.45 12.15 -4.09
CA LEU A 67 14.18 11.10 -3.38
C LEU A 67 15.48 10.72 -4.10
N ARG A 68 15.51 10.72 -5.43
CA ARG A 68 16.70 10.45 -6.25
C ARG A 68 17.87 11.41 -5.99
N ARG A 69 17.62 12.59 -5.40
CA ARG A 69 18.69 13.49 -4.94
C ARG A 69 19.55 12.89 -3.81
N LYS A 70 19.01 11.93 -3.05
CA LYS A 70 19.68 11.30 -1.90
C LYS A 70 19.88 9.80 -2.07
N PHE A 71 18.94 9.09 -2.70
CA PHE A 71 18.93 7.63 -2.79
C PHE A 71 19.19 7.15 -4.22
N ASP A 72 20.16 6.26 -4.43
CA ASP A 72 20.58 5.82 -5.78
C ASP A 72 19.53 5.00 -6.53
N ARG A 73 18.77 4.16 -5.81
CA ARG A 73 17.72 3.30 -6.38
C ARG A 73 16.42 3.49 -5.63
N ILE A 74 15.36 3.83 -6.35
CA ILE A 74 14.01 4.00 -5.81
C ILE A 74 13.14 2.88 -6.33
N LEU A 75 12.44 2.18 -5.44
CA LEU A 75 11.37 1.27 -5.83
C LEU A 75 10.05 2.02 -5.74
N TYR A 76 9.31 2.05 -6.84
CA TYR A 76 7.91 2.47 -6.86
C TYR A 76 7.02 1.24 -6.87
N VAL A 77 6.11 1.14 -5.90
CA VAL A 77 5.10 0.08 -5.83
C VAL A 77 3.74 0.73 -5.95
N ASP A 78 2.95 0.26 -6.91
CA ASP A 78 1.59 0.69 -7.16
C ASP A 78 0.60 -0.45 -6.89
N LEU A 79 -0.28 -0.23 -5.92
CA LEU A 79 -1.34 -1.15 -5.51
C LEU A 79 -2.75 -0.61 -5.82
N ASP A 80 -2.85 0.42 -6.65
CA ASP A 80 -4.11 0.89 -7.24
C ASP A 80 -4.76 -0.18 -8.11
N LEU A 81 -6.07 -0.06 -8.33
CA LEU A 81 -6.76 -0.94 -9.27
C LEU A 81 -6.22 -0.79 -10.69
N HIS A 82 -5.78 0.40 -11.07
CA HIS A 82 -5.35 0.73 -12.42
C HIS A 82 -3.83 0.63 -12.55
N HIS A 83 -3.37 0.38 -13.78
CA HIS A 83 -1.95 0.36 -14.07
C HIS A 83 -1.33 1.75 -13.84
N GLY A 84 -0.21 1.80 -13.12
CA GLY A 84 0.60 3.00 -12.85
C GLY A 84 1.41 3.49 -14.06
N ASP A 85 0.78 3.52 -15.23
CA ASP A 85 1.36 3.81 -16.56
C ASP A 85 2.27 5.04 -16.57
N GLY A 86 1.85 6.14 -15.94
CA GLY A 86 2.60 7.39 -15.97
C GLY A 86 3.89 7.38 -15.19
N VAL A 87 3.95 6.60 -14.12
CA VAL A 87 5.19 6.43 -13.37
C VAL A 87 6.08 5.42 -14.09
N GLU A 88 5.50 4.36 -14.65
CA GLU A 88 6.23 3.41 -15.50
C GLU A 88 6.89 4.12 -16.68
N ASP A 89 6.13 4.87 -17.48
CA ASP A 89 6.61 5.57 -18.67
C ASP A 89 7.73 6.56 -18.34
N ALA A 90 7.56 7.35 -17.28
CA ALA A 90 8.54 8.33 -16.83
C ALA A 90 9.91 7.71 -16.49
N PHE A 91 9.93 6.43 -16.12
CA PHE A 91 11.15 5.73 -15.71
C PHE A 91 11.49 4.49 -16.56
N SER A 92 10.73 4.22 -17.63
CA SER A 92 10.86 3.05 -18.49
C SER A 92 12.26 2.84 -19.10
N PHE A 93 13.04 3.92 -19.26
CA PHE A 93 14.39 3.88 -19.85
C PHE A 93 15.54 3.83 -18.83
N THR A 94 15.27 3.78 -17.51
CA THR A 94 16.30 3.84 -16.47
C THR A 94 16.27 2.64 -15.53
N SER A 95 17.45 2.18 -15.12
CA SER A 95 17.62 1.16 -14.07
C SER A 95 17.71 1.75 -12.66
N LYS A 96 17.56 3.08 -12.52
CA LYS A 96 17.66 3.78 -11.23
C LYS A 96 16.32 3.87 -10.49
N VAL A 97 15.23 3.62 -11.18
CA VAL A 97 13.89 3.51 -10.60
C VAL A 97 13.31 2.22 -11.14
N MET A 98 12.84 1.35 -10.24
CA MET A 98 12.08 0.17 -10.63
C MET A 98 10.62 0.44 -10.30
N THR A 99 9.72 0.14 -11.24
CA THR A 99 8.27 0.25 -11.06
C THR A 99 7.67 -1.14 -10.94
N VAL A 100 6.76 -1.32 -10.00
CA VAL A 100 6.00 -2.55 -9.78
C VAL A 100 4.54 -2.17 -9.66
N SER A 101 3.68 -2.67 -10.54
CA SER A 101 2.25 -2.38 -10.50
C SER A 101 1.44 -3.68 -10.47
N LEU A 102 0.54 -3.78 -9.49
CA LEU A 102 -0.47 -4.84 -9.40
C LEU A 102 -1.82 -4.22 -9.72
N HIS A 103 -2.40 -4.56 -10.88
CA HIS A 103 -3.57 -3.86 -11.39
C HIS A 103 -4.49 -4.80 -12.15
N LYS A 104 -5.73 -4.36 -12.37
CA LYS A 104 -6.64 -5.05 -13.28
C LYS A 104 -6.16 -4.87 -14.71
N PHE A 105 -6.06 -5.98 -15.44
CA PHE A 105 -5.76 -5.97 -16.86
C PHE A 105 -6.76 -6.82 -17.63
N SER A 106 -7.57 -6.16 -18.46
CA SER A 106 -8.65 -6.79 -19.22
C SER A 106 -8.97 -5.94 -20.44
N PRO A 107 -9.42 -6.54 -21.57
CA PRO A 107 -9.79 -5.77 -22.76
C PRO A 107 -10.79 -4.64 -22.45
N GLY A 108 -10.42 -3.40 -22.78
CA GLY A 108 -11.25 -2.22 -22.56
C GLY A 108 -11.22 -1.67 -21.11
N PHE A 109 -10.47 -2.27 -20.20
CA PHE A 109 -10.21 -1.68 -18.89
C PHE A 109 -9.09 -0.64 -19.00
N PHE A 110 -9.31 0.52 -18.39
CA PHE A 110 -8.37 1.64 -18.44
C PHE A 110 -7.11 1.35 -17.58
N PRO A 111 -5.91 1.82 -17.96
CA PRO A 111 -5.56 2.56 -19.18
C PRO A 111 -5.32 1.69 -20.43
N GLY A 112 -5.29 0.36 -20.28
CA GLY A 112 -5.06 -0.59 -21.38
C GLY A 112 -3.60 -1.02 -21.58
N THR A 113 -2.65 -0.43 -20.85
CA THR A 113 -1.26 -0.90 -20.68
C THR A 113 -1.12 -1.86 -19.49
N GLY A 114 0.07 -2.43 -19.32
CA GLY A 114 0.46 -3.16 -18.11
C GLY A 114 0.37 -4.67 -18.29
N ASP A 115 0.54 -5.17 -19.51
CA ASP A 115 0.67 -6.61 -19.70
C ASP A 115 1.94 -7.10 -18.99
N VAL A 116 1.98 -8.36 -18.58
CA VAL A 116 3.18 -8.98 -17.98
C VAL A 116 4.40 -8.90 -18.91
N SER A 117 4.19 -8.74 -20.22
CA SER A 117 5.27 -8.52 -21.20
C SER A 117 5.86 -7.11 -21.21
N ASP A 118 5.19 -6.14 -20.58
CA ASP A 118 5.65 -4.75 -20.50
C ASP A 118 6.74 -4.65 -19.42
N VAL A 119 8.00 -4.69 -19.86
CA VAL A 119 9.18 -4.83 -18.97
C VAL A 119 10.11 -3.62 -19.01
N GLY A 120 9.67 -2.48 -19.54
CA GLY A 120 10.52 -1.31 -19.76
C GLY A 120 11.46 -1.45 -20.96
N LEU A 121 12.23 -0.39 -21.23
CA LEU A 121 12.92 -0.17 -22.50
C LEU A 121 14.39 0.21 -22.29
N GLY A 122 15.24 -0.12 -23.26
CA GLY A 122 16.66 0.25 -23.24
C GLY A 122 17.37 -0.17 -21.94
N LYS A 123 17.94 0.80 -21.21
CA LYS A 123 18.61 0.55 -19.92
C LYS A 123 17.65 0.24 -18.77
N GLY A 124 16.37 0.53 -18.92
CA GLY A 124 15.31 0.18 -17.97
C GLY A 124 14.61 -1.13 -18.30
N ARG A 125 15.06 -1.89 -19.32
CA ARG A 125 14.53 -3.23 -19.59
C ARG A 125 14.73 -4.13 -18.36
N TYR A 126 13.66 -4.78 -17.94
CA TYR A 126 13.49 -5.55 -16.70
C TYR A 126 13.45 -4.72 -15.41
N TYR A 127 13.24 -3.40 -15.51
CA TYR A 127 13.00 -2.49 -14.36
C TYR A 127 11.57 -1.95 -14.31
N SER A 128 10.69 -2.44 -15.19
CA SER A 128 9.24 -2.35 -15.02
C SER A 128 8.69 -3.75 -14.80
N VAL A 129 7.84 -3.92 -13.78
CA VAL A 129 7.25 -5.19 -13.38
C VAL A 129 5.74 -5.02 -13.31
N ASN A 130 5.05 -5.68 -14.21
CA ASN A 130 3.59 -5.64 -14.29
C ASN A 130 2.96 -6.96 -13.88
N VAL A 131 1.94 -6.87 -13.03
CA VAL A 131 1.21 -8.02 -12.49
C VAL A 131 -0.26 -7.87 -12.87
N PRO A 132 -0.64 -8.32 -14.08
CA PRO A 132 -2.03 -8.26 -14.55
C PRO A 132 -2.93 -9.21 -13.75
N ILE A 133 -3.98 -8.67 -13.14
CA ILE A 133 -4.92 -9.38 -12.27
C ILE A 133 -6.34 -9.29 -12.85
N GLN A 134 -7.16 -10.31 -12.60
CA GLN A 134 -8.56 -10.36 -13.02
C GLN A 134 -9.51 -9.95 -11.88
N ASP A 135 -10.76 -9.70 -12.23
CA ASP A 135 -11.81 -9.33 -11.28
C ASP A 135 -11.98 -10.30 -10.10
N GLY A 136 -12.47 -9.77 -8.98
CA GLY A 136 -12.89 -10.54 -7.82
C GLY A 136 -11.75 -11.06 -6.93
N ILE A 137 -10.49 -10.64 -7.15
CA ILE A 137 -9.39 -11.00 -6.26
C ILE A 137 -9.67 -10.56 -4.81
N GLN A 138 -9.25 -11.39 -3.86
CA GLN A 138 -9.44 -11.20 -2.41
C GLN A 138 -8.09 -11.19 -1.68
N ASP A 139 -8.12 -10.77 -0.43
CA ASP A 139 -6.98 -10.46 0.43
C ASP A 139 -5.86 -11.51 0.41
N GLU A 140 -6.17 -12.78 0.67
CA GLU A 140 -5.16 -13.85 0.78
C GLU A 140 -4.39 -14.04 -0.53
N ARG A 141 -5.12 -14.08 -1.65
CA ARG A 141 -4.52 -14.29 -2.97
C ARG A 141 -3.73 -13.07 -3.42
N TYR A 142 -4.28 -11.88 -3.22
CA TYR A 142 -3.60 -10.63 -3.56
C TYR A 142 -2.30 -10.49 -2.78
N TYR A 143 -2.34 -10.71 -1.46
CA TYR A 143 -1.15 -10.64 -0.62
C TYR A 143 -0.11 -11.69 -1.02
N HIS A 144 -0.51 -12.93 -1.31
CA HIS A 144 0.45 -13.95 -1.73
C HIS A 144 1.18 -13.58 -3.03
N ILE A 145 0.46 -13.03 -4.01
CA ILE A 145 1.05 -12.53 -5.27
C ILE A 145 1.99 -11.36 -4.97
N CYS A 146 1.51 -10.37 -4.22
CA CYS A 146 2.27 -9.18 -3.85
C CYS A 146 3.57 -9.54 -3.11
N GLU A 147 3.49 -10.38 -2.08
CA GLU A 147 4.63 -10.88 -1.32
C GLU A 147 5.62 -11.62 -2.23
N SER A 148 5.14 -12.53 -3.08
CA SER A 148 6.00 -13.30 -3.98
C SER A 148 6.77 -12.39 -4.94
N VAL A 149 6.12 -11.40 -5.54
CA VAL A 149 6.75 -10.47 -6.49
C VAL A 149 7.71 -9.54 -5.76
N LEU A 150 7.25 -8.91 -4.67
CA LEU A 150 8.05 -7.94 -3.92
C LEU A 150 9.28 -8.57 -3.26
N LYS A 151 9.21 -9.86 -2.89
CA LYS A 151 10.38 -10.60 -2.41
C LYS A 151 11.48 -10.65 -3.46
N GLU A 152 11.16 -11.08 -4.67
CA GLU A 152 12.13 -11.20 -5.77
C GLU A 152 12.64 -9.82 -6.21
N VAL A 153 11.74 -8.83 -6.30
CA VAL A 153 12.09 -7.44 -6.59
C VAL A 153 13.07 -6.89 -5.56
N TYR A 154 12.82 -7.08 -4.27
CA TYR A 154 13.70 -6.59 -3.22
C TYR A 154 15.09 -7.20 -3.31
N ILE A 155 15.19 -8.52 -3.55
CA ILE A 155 16.46 -9.24 -3.71
C ILE A 155 17.22 -8.75 -4.94
N ALA A 156 16.56 -8.65 -6.09
CA ALA A 156 17.19 -8.32 -7.36
C ALA A 156 17.56 -6.83 -7.45
N PHE A 157 16.69 -5.94 -6.98
CA PHE A 157 16.84 -4.50 -7.16
C PHE A 157 17.57 -3.83 -5.98
N ASN A 158 17.46 -4.36 -4.77
CA ASN A 158 18.05 -3.81 -3.55
C ASN A 158 17.79 -2.29 -3.44
N PRO A 159 16.52 -1.87 -3.28
CA PRO A 159 16.13 -0.46 -3.25
C PRO A 159 16.75 0.28 -2.05
N LYS A 160 16.87 1.61 -2.18
CA LYS A 160 17.38 2.51 -1.13
C LYS A 160 16.32 3.44 -0.55
N ALA A 161 15.20 3.59 -1.25
CA ALA A 161 13.97 4.17 -0.75
C ALA A 161 12.79 3.60 -1.54
N VAL A 162 11.59 3.71 -0.99
CA VAL A 162 10.34 3.24 -1.58
C VAL A 162 9.37 4.41 -1.73
N VAL A 163 8.63 4.42 -2.83
CA VAL A 163 7.39 5.20 -2.99
C VAL A 163 6.27 4.19 -3.18
N LEU A 164 5.24 4.24 -2.33
CA LEU A 164 4.15 3.27 -2.30
C LEU A 164 2.82 3.99 -2.48
N GLN A 165 2.16 3.70 -3.60
CA GLN A 165 0.82 4.17 -3.96
C GLN A 165 -0.21 3.16 -3.42
N LEU A 166 -1.22 3.65 -2.69
CA LEU A 166 -2.23 2.84 -1.99
C LEU A 166 -3.66 3.22 -2.40
N GLY A 167 -3.94 3.19 -3.69
CA GLY A 167 -5.26 3.36 -4.27
C GLY A 167 -6.28 2.45 -3.60
N ALA A 168 -7.37 3.05 -3.13
CA ALA A 168 -8.44 2.39 -2.40
C ALA A 168 -9.60 1.96 -3.31
N ASP A 169 -9.48 2.10 -4.63
CA ASP A 169 -10.46 1.61 -5.60
C ASP A 169 -10.39 0.09 -5.84
N THR A 170 -9.38 -0.59 -5.28
CA THR A 170 -9.35 -2.05 -5.14
C THR A 170 -10.34 -2.58 -4.09
N ILE A 171 -10.82 -1.72 -3.19
CA ILE A 171 -11.63 -2.12 -2.03
C ILE A 171 -13.05 -2.48 -2.44
N ALA A 172 -13.56 -3.56 -1.86
CA ALA A 172 -14.94 -4.01 -2.06
C ALA A 172 -15.96 -2.88 -1.81
N GLY A 173 -16.91 -2.74 -2.74
CA GLY A 173 -17.91 -1.69 -2.72
C GLY A 173 -17.48 -0.37 -3.35
N ASP A 174 -16.29 -0.32 -3.97
CA ASP A 174 -15.92 0.75 -4.88
C ASP A 174 -16.78 0.72 -6.16
N PRO A 175 -17.22 1.89 -6.70
CA PRO A 175 -17.90 2.00 -7.99
C PRO A 175 -17.19 1.33 -9.17
N MET A 176 -15.87 1.15 -9.13
CA MET A 176 -15.12 0.43 -10.16
C MET A 176 -15.47 -1.06 -10.24
N CYS A 177 -16.09 -1.61 -9.18
CA CYS A 177 -16.73 -2.93 -9.17
C CYS A 177 -15.87 -4.06 -9.75
N SER A 178 -14.57 -4.04 -9.46
CA SER A 178 -13.60 -4.95 -10.08
C SER A 178 -12.99 -5.91 -9.05
N PHE A 179 -12.11 -5.44 -8.17
CA PHE A 179 -11.54 -6.26 -7.10
C PHE A 179 -12.48 -6.38 -5.90
N ASN A 180 -12.17 -7.33 -5.01
CA ASN A 180 -12.93 -7.60 -3.79
C ASN A 180 -12.02 -7.59 -2.56
N MET A 181 -11.16 -6.57 -2.47
CA MET A 181 -10.17 -6.42 -1.39
C MET A 181 -10.78 -5.77 -0.16
N THR A 182 -10.14 -5.99 0.99
CA THR A 182 -10.35 -5.21 2.21
C THR A 182 -9.08 -4.44 2.57
N PRO A 183 -9.18 -3.39 3.42
CA PRO A 183 -8.00 -2.70 3.92
C PRO A 183 -7.00 -3.61 4.64
N VAL A 184 -7.45 -4.76 5.16
CA VAL A 184 -6.57 -5.74 5.82
C VAL A 184 -5.62 -6.39 4.82
N GLY A 185 -6.10 -6.78 3.63
CA GLY A 185 -5.26 -7.33 2.56
C GLY A 185 -4.19 -6.34 2.09
N ILE A 186 -4.58 -5.09 1.84
CA ILE A 186 -3.64 -4.01 1.49
C ILE A 186 -2.68 -3.72 2.66
N GLY A 187 -3.17 -3.76 3.90
CA GLY A 187 -2.37 -3.60 5.11
C GLY A 187 -1.29 -4.67 5.28
N LYS A 188 -1.54 -5.91 4.86
CA LYS A 188 -0.51 -6.96 4.83
C LYS A 188 0.61 -6.59 3.83
N CYS A 189 0.25 -6.11 2.64
CA CYS A 189 1.22 -5.65 1.62
C CYS A 189 2.06 -4.47 2.13
N LEU A 190 1.40 -3.47 2.72
CA LEU A 190 2.04 -2.31 3.35
C LEU A 190 3.02 -2.75 4.45
N LYS A 191 2.58 -3.62 5.37
CA LYS A 191 3.43 -4.12 6.45
C LYS A 191 4.65 -4.89 5.93
N TYR A 192 4.48 -5.66 4.85
CA TYR A 192 5.56 -6.38 4.20
C TYR A 192 6.62 -5.42 3.63
N ILE A 193 6.23 -4.28 3.07
CA ILE A 193 7.17 -3.25 2.59
C ILE A 193 7.86 -2.53 3.75
N LEU A 194 7.09 -2.16 4.80
CA LEU A 194 7.62 -1.43 5.95
C LEU A 194 8.65 -2.22 6.75
N GLN A 195 8.60 -3.56 6.73
CA GLN A 195 9.59 -4.40 7.42
C GLN A 195 11.02 -4.24 6.87
N TRP A 196 11.18 -3.67 5.66
CA TRP A 196 12.49 -3.40 5.07
C TRP A 196 13.20 -2.21 5.71
N GLU A 197 12.50 -1.43 6.55
CA GLU A 197 13.04 -0.27 7.28
C GLU A 197 13.71 0.78 6.35
N LEU A 198 13.20 0.89 5.12
CA LEU A 198 13.64 1.89 4.15
C LEU A 198 12.86 3.20 4.28
N ALA A 199 13.48 4.30 3.84
CA ALA A 199 12.76 5.56 3.65
C ALA A 199 11.59 5.33 2.68
N THR A 200 10.36 5.45 3.18
CA THR A 200 9.14 5.10 2.44
C THR A 200 8.21 6.30 2.37
N LEU A 201 7.90 6.76 1.16
CA LEU A 201 6.87 7.77 0.90
C LEU A 201 5.55 7.06 0.58
N ILE A 202 4.52 7.33 1.39
CA ILE A 202 3.18 6.75 1.21
C ILE A 202 2.28 7.75 0.50
N LEU A 203 1.59 7.30 -0.55
CA LEU A 203 0.65 8.09 -1.33
C LEU A 203 -0.74 7.45 -1.30
N GLY A 204 -1.78 8.25 -1.52
CA GLY A 204 -3.13 7.76 -1.77
C GLY A 204 -3.29 7.21 -3.18
N GLY A 205 -4.43 7.51 -3.81
CA GLY A 205 -4.72 7.20 -5.21
C GLY A 205 -6.20 7.17 -5.53
N GLY A 206 -6.61 6.27 -6.42
CA GLY A 206 -8.01 5.96 -6.67
C GLY A 206 -8.78 5.62 -5.39
N GLY A 207 -10.10 5.70 -5.42
CA GLY A 207 -10.94 5.49 -4.23
C GLY A 207 -12.25 6.26 -4.34
N TYR A 208 -13.22 5.65 -5.01
CA TYR A 208 -14.45 6.31 -5.47
C TYR A 208 -15.64 6.03 -4.55
N ASN A 209 -15.54 5.01 -3.70
CA ASN A 209 -16.32 4.98 -2.47
C ASN A 209 -15.62 5.79 -1.38
N LEU A 210 -15.99 7.06 -1.24
CA LEU A 210 -15.32 8.01 -0.32
C LEU A 210 -15.27 7.49 1.12
N ALA A 211 -16.34 6.86 1.59
CA ALA A 211 -16.45 6.33 2.94
C ALA A 211 -15.48 5.16 3.16
N ASN A 212 -15.43 4.22 2.22
CA ASN A 212 -14.52 3.08 2.29
C ASN A 212 -13.07 3.49 2.07
N THR A 213 -12.82 4.50 1.25
CA THR A 213 -11.50 5.10 1.04
C THR A 213 -10.97 5.71 2.34
N ALA A 214 -11.79 6.52 3.02
CA ALA A 214 -11.44 7.08 4.33
C ALA A 214 -11.16 5.99 5.37
N ARG A 215 -12.00 4.93 5.43
CA ARG A 215 -11.76 3.76 6.28
C ARG A 215 -10.45 3.07 5.95
N CYS A 216 -10.16 2.87 4.66
CA CYS A 216 -8.96 2.21 4.18
C CYS A 216 -7.71 2.94 4.64
N TRP A 217 -7.56 4.22 4.27
CA TRP A 217 -6.35 4.98 4.62
C TRP A 217 -6.22 5.25 6.12
N THR A 218 -7.33 5.40 6.84
CA THR A 218 -7.29 5.48 8.32
C THR A 218 -6.74 4.17 8.91
N TYR A 219 -7.23 3.01 8.45
CA TYR A 219 -6.72 1.71 8.86
C TYR A 219 -5.23 1.53 8.53
N LEU A 220 -4.82 1.87 7.30
CA LEU A 220 -3.42 1.77 6.87
C LEU A 220 -2.51 2.71 7.67
N THR A 221 -3.00 3.89 8.08
CA THR A 221 -2.31 4.78 9.03
C THR A 221 -2.09 4.08 10.37
N GLY A 222 -3.11 3.40 10.89
CA GLY A 222 -2.97 2.57 12.09
C GLY A 222 -1.88 1.51 11.95
N VAL A 223 -1.84 0.80 10.81
CA VAL A 223 -0.79 -0.18 10.49
C VAL A 223 0.61 0.46 10.52
N ILE A 224 0.79 1.62 9.88
CA ILE A 224 2.07 2.34 9.88
C ILE A 224 2.51 2.72 11.29
N LEU A 225 1.57 3.17 12.13
CA LEU A 225 1.84 3.58 13.51
C LEU A 225 1.97 2.39 14.48
N GLY A 226 1.80 1.15 14.01
CA GLY A 226 1.77 -0.03 14.87
C GLY A 226 0.60 -0.01 15.87
N LYS A 227 -0.51 0.64 15.50
CA LYS A 227 -1.71 0.79 16.32
C LYS A 227 -2.84 -0.04 15.75
N THR A 228 -3.39 -0.93 16.57
CA THR A 228 -4.71 -1.50 16.31
C THR A 228 -5.74 -0.43 16.59
N LEU A 229 -6.38 0.06 15.54
CA LEU A 229 -7.53 0.92 15.69
C LEU A 229 -8.70 0.06 16.14
N SER A 230 -9.55 0.66 16.94
CA SER A 230 -10.89 0.16 17.19
C SER A 230 -11.69 0.32 15.87
N SER A 231 -12.98 0.02 15.76
CA SER A 231 -13.64 0.07 14.40
C SER A 231 -15.12 0.51 14.23
N GLU A 232 -15.60 1.34 15.14
CA GLU A 232 -16.82 2.20 15.15
C GLU A 232 -16.20 3.43 14.57
N ILE A 233 -17.00 4.23 13.93
CA ILE A 233 -16.44 5.48 13.50
C ILE A 233 -16.66 6.43 14.67
N PRO A 234 -15.61 7.05 15.23
CA PRO A 234 -15.79 8.06 16.26
C PRO A 234 -16.72 9.15 15.74
N ASP A 235 -17.47 9.77 16.63
CA ASP A 235 -18.27 10.93 16.25
C ASP A 235 -17.35 12.05 15.73
N HIS A 236 -17.68 12.55 14.54
CA HIS A 236 -16.98 13.63 13.86
C HIS A 236 -17.95 14.26 12.84
N GLU A 237 -17.60 15.42 12.28
CA GLU A 237 -18.50 16.23 11.43
C GLU A 237 -19.09 15.46 10.24
N VAL A 238 -18.40 14.43 9.74
CA VAL A 238 -18.79 13.63 8.57
C VAL A 238 -19.40 12.27 8.95
N SER A 239 -19.54 11.94 10.26
CA SER A 239 -20.04 10.63 10.73
C SER A 239 -21.44 10.30 10.21
N LYS A 240 -22.29 11.32 10.01
CA LYS A 240 -23.64 11.15 9.44
C LYS A 240 -23.61 10.69 7.98
N ALA A 241 -22.67 11.17 7.17
CA ALA A 241 -22.50 10.72 5.79
C ALA A 241 -21.97 9.28 5.71
N LEU A 242 -21.15 8.86 6.68
CA LEU A 242 -20.59 7.49 6.76
C LEU A 242 -21.60 6.45 7.27
N THR A 243 -22.66 6.88 7.97
CA THR A 243 -23.69 6.02 8.59
C THR A 243 -24.91 5.82 7.68
N VAL A 244 -25.26 6.79 6.82
CA VAL A 244 -26.47 6.72 5.97
C VAL A 244 -26.40 5.65 4.87
N PHE A 245 -25.21 5.21 4.46
CA PHE A 245 -25.07 4.17 3.43
C PHE A 245 -25.34 2.73 3.91
N SER A 246 -25.37 2.46 5.21
CA SER A 246 -25.69 1.12 5.73
C SER A 246 -27.20 0.82 5.72
N SER A 247 -28.05 1.86 5.76
CA SER A 247 -29.51 1.70 5.86
C SER A 247 -30.21 1.42 4.53
N LEU A 248 -29.55 1.60 3.38
CA LEU A 248 -30.17 1.47 2.05
C LEU A 248 -29.90 0.15 1.32
N ARG A 249 -29.06 -0.75 1.86
CA ARG A 249 -28.87 -2.11 1.32
C ARG A 249 -29.35 -3.15 2.32
N GLY A 250 -30.67 -3.37 2.33
CA GLY A 250 -31.24 -4.61 2.83
C GLY A 250 -30.79 -5.78 1.96
N ARG A 251 -30.23 -6.82 2.59
CA ARG A 251 -29.79 -8.11 2.03
C ARG A 251 -28.41 -8.14 1.35
N ALA A 252 -27.35 -8.19 2.16
CA ALA A 252 -26.23 -9.09 1.94
C ALA A 252 -25.61 -9.43 3.30
N GLU A 253 -25.33 -10.71 3.51
CA GLU A 253 -24.96 -11.31 4.79
C GLU A 253 -23.60 -10.85 5.31
N SER A 254 -23.51 -10.71 6.64
CA SER A 254 -22.33 -10.84 7.50
C SER A 254 -21.04 -10.08 7.13
N PHE A 255 -21.06 -8.75 7.26
CA PHE A 255 -19.84 -7.99 7.52
C PHE A 255 -19.78 -7.62 9.01
N HIS A 256 -18.82 -8.19 9.75
CA HIS A 256 -18.56 -7.79 11.13
C HIS A 256 -17.87 -6.41 11.14
N LEU A 257 -18.65 -5.36 11.41
CA LEU A 257 -18.16 -3.99 11.66
C LEU A 257 -17.59 -3.87 13.07
N ILE A 258 -16.35 -3.39 13.23
CA ILE A 258 -15.55 -3.64 14.44
C ILE A 258 -15.45 -2.44 15.43
N LYS A 259 -16.43 -1.60 15.71
CA LYS A 259 -16.52 -0.63 16.86
C LYS A 259 -15.29 0.18 17.61
N ILE A 260 -15.13 1.60 17.65
CA ILE A 260 -14.12 2.71 18.06
C ILE A 260 -14.76 3.83 18.93
N THR A 261 -14.10 4.13 20.04
CA THR A 261 -14.16 5.42 20.75
C THR A 261 -12.83 6.18 20.62
N LEU A 262 -12.85 7.47 20.23
CA LEU A 262 -11.67 8.35 20.32
C LEU A 262 -11.58 8.92 21.74
N LEU A 263 -10.41 8.76 22.36
CA LEU A 263 -10.01 9.51 23.55
C LEU A 263 -9.42 10.85 23.10
N THR A 264 -10.19 11.91 23.25
CA THR A 264 -9.63 13.22 23.58
C THR A 264 -9.56 13.31 25.10
N GLU A 265 -8.35 13.38 25.67
CA GLU A 265 -7.99 14.32 26.75
C GLU A 265 -6.51 14.13 27.14
N TYR A 266 -5.78 15.25 27.03
CA TYR A 266 -4.48 15.65 27.59
C TYR A 266 -3.24 14.74 27.52
#